data_AF-A0A2A2HTS6-F1
#
_entry.id   AF-A0A2A2HTS6-F1
#
_cell.length_a   1.000
_cell.length_b   1.000
_cell.length_c   1.000
_cell.angle_alpha   90.00
_cell.angle_beta   90.00
_cell.angle_gamma   90.00
#
_symmetry.space_group_name_H-M   'P 1'
#
loop_
_entity.id
_entity.type
_entity.pdbx_description
1 polymer ?
#
loop_
_entity_poly.entity_id
_entity_poly.type
_entity_poly.pdbx_seq_one_letter_code
_entity_poly.pdbx_strand_id
1 'polypeptide(L)'
;MLDRKEKLLPMVLIIFVLISLMPFPARADFSSLAVLNEISGKVAKPGDLVEFSFTLEKGYNTSESTSVTFFLEKVPENWTAGIYADGTQVSQITLPEEAGEKELTLKVRVPEKNKSS
;
A
#
# COMPACT_ATOMS: atom_id res chain seq x y z
N MET A 1 -27.82 -22.74 -57.13
CA MET A 1 -28.21 -21.65 -56.21
C MET A 1 -28.12 -22.23 -54.81
N LEU A 2 -26.96 -22.09 -54.14
CA LEU A 2 -26.71 -22.73 -52.84
C LEU A 2 -27.58 -22.06 -51.77
N ASP A 3 -28.29 -22.87 -50.96
CA ASP A 3 -29.25 -22.38 -49.97
C ASP A 3 -28.57 -21.42 -48.98
N ARG A 4 -29.18 -20.26 -48.74
CA ARG A 4 -28.61 -19.17 -47.93
C ARG A 4 -28.21 -19.66 -46.53
N LYS A 5 -28.89 -20.68 -46.00
CA LYS A 5 -28.63 -21.26 -44.67
C LYS A 5 -27.32 -22.06 -44.62
N GLU A 6 -26.96 -22.74 -45.71
CA GLU A 6 -25.72 -23.54 -45.77
C GLU A 6 -24.45 -22.69 -45.82
N LYS A 7 -24.55 -21.44 -46.28
CA LYS A 7 -23.43 -20.47 -46.21
C LYS A 7 -23.37 -19.71 -44.90
N LEU A 8 -24.50 -19.54 -44.22
CA LEU A 8 -24.59 -18.79 -42.95
C LEU A 8 -23.99 -19.56 -41.78
N LEU A 9 -24.23 -20.88 -41.69
CA LEU A 9 -23.71 -21.72 -40.60
C LEU A 9 -22.16 -21.71 -40.50
N PRO A 10 -21.39 -21.97 -41.57
CA PRO A 10 -19.93 -21.92 -41.50
C PRO A 10 -19.41 -20.50 -41.24
N MET A 11 -20.10 -19.47 -41.75
CA MET A 11 -19.74 -18.07 -41.50
C MET A 11 -19.89 -17.68 -40.03
N VAL A 12 -20.96 -18.15 -39.36
CA VAL A 12 -21.17 -17.92 -37.93
C VAL A 12 -20.12 -18.67 -37.09
N LEU A 13 -19.77 -19.90 -37.47
CA LEU A 13 -18.71 -20.67 -36.79
C LEU A 13 -17.34 -19.99 -36.92
N ILE A 14 -17.00 -19.48 -38.11
CA ILE A 14 -15.75 -18.73 -38.32
C ILE A 14 -15.73 -17.46 -37.46
N ILE A 15 -16.83 -16.70 -37.40
CA ILE A 15 -16.94 -15.50 -36.56
C ILE A 15 -16.79 -15.86 -35.08
N PHE A 16 -17.40 -16.96 -34.62
CA PHE A 16 -17.30 -17.39 -33.22
C PHE A 16 -15.88 -17.78 -32.83
N VAL A 17 -15.16 -18.50 -33.71
CA VAL A 17 -13.74 -18.83 -33.53
C VAL A 17 -12.90 -17.56 -33.50
N LEU A 18 -13.13 -16.61 -34.42
CA LEU A 18 -12.42 -15.33 -34.45
C LEU A 18 -12.66 -14.48 -33.19
N ILE A 19 -13.87 -14.50 -32.62
CA ILE A 19 -14.19 -13.81 -31.36
C ILE A 19 -13.51 -14.49 -30.17
N SER A 20 -13.45 -15.83 -30.14
CA SER A 20 -12.75 -16.58 -29.07
C SER A 20 -11.23 -16.38 -29.06
N LEU A 21 -10.66 -15.98 -30.20
CA LEU A 21 -9.23 -15.67 -30.36
C LEU A 21 -8.89 -14.21 -30.01
N MET A 22 -9.88 -13.36 -29.73
CA MET A 22 -9.60 -12.01 -29.24
C MET A 22 -9.03 -12.12 -27.82
N PRO A 23 -7.83 -11.55 -27.55
CA PRO A 23 -7.32 -11.51 -26.19
C PRO A 23 -8.28 -10.67 -25.35
N PHE A 24 -8.85 -11.26 -24.30
CA PHE A 24 -9.54 -10.47 -23.29
C PHE A 24 -8.55 -9.44 -22.73
N PRO A 25 -8.92 -8.14 -22.66
CA PRO A 25 -8.04 -7.17 -22.05
C PRO A 25 -7.80 -7.59 -20.60
N ALA A 26 -6.55 -7.94 -20.27
CA ALA A 26 -6.15 -8.10 -18.89
C ALA A 26 -6.23 -6.73 -18.24
N ARG A 27 -7.17 -6.54 -17.30
CA ARG A 27 -7.16 -5.37 -16.43
C ARG A 27 -6.02 -5.56 -15.44
N ALA A 28 -5.00 -4.72 -15.54
CA ALA A 28 -4.06 -4.53 -14.44
C ALA A 28 -4.78 -3.66 -13.40
N ASP A 29 -4.81 -4.15 -12.16
CA ASP A 29 -5.32 -3.37 -11.06
C ASP A 29 -4.21 -2.47 -10.52
N PHE A 30 -4.49 -1.18 -10.40
CA PHE A 30 -3.56 -0.23 -9.82
C PHE A 30 -3.96 -0.02 -8.37
N SER A 31 -3.05 -0.31 -7.45
CA SER A 31 -3.18 0.10 -6.05
C SER A 31 -2.23 1.24 -5.77
N SER A 32 -2.73 2.31 -5.15
CA SER A 32 -1.91 3.40 -4.63
C SER A 32 -2.15 3.61 -3.15
N LEU A 33 -1.11 4.09 -2.49
CA LEU A 33 -1.06 4.35 -1.06
C LEU A 33 -0.28 5.64 -0.85
N ALA A 34 -0.82 6.55 -0.06
CA ALA A 34 -0.19 7.81 0.28
C ALA A 34 0.19 7.83 1.76
N VAL A 35 1.34 8.45 2.06
CA VAL A 35 1.80 8.71 3.42
C VAL A 35 1.87 10.22 3.58
N LEU A 36 1.05 10.76 4.46
CA LEU A 36 0.91 12.19 4.71
C LEU A 36 1.51 12.53 6.09
N ASN A 37 2.32 13.58 6.16
CA ASN A 37 2.87 14.09 7.41
C ASN A 37 3.13 15.60 7.28
N GLU A 38 2.73 16.37 8.28
CA GLU A 38 2.96 17.81 8.33
C GLU A 38 4.40 18.18 8.70
N ILE A 39 5.07 17.36 9.53
CA ILE A 39 6.39 17.67 10.09
C ILE A 39 7.37 16.52 9.80
N SER A 40 8.28 16.73 8.85
CA SER A 40 9.28 15.73 8.47
C SER A 40 10.60 15.82 9.26
N GLY A 41 10.76 16.81 10.15
CA GLY A 41 11.99 17.02 10.90
C GLY A 41 11.75 17.63 12.29
N LYS A 42 12.42 17.07 13.31
CA LYS A 42 12.39 17.56 14.69
C LYS A 42 13.81 17.58 15.25
N VAL A 43 14.08 18.53 16.14
CA VAL A 43 15.32 18.59 16.92
C VAL A 43 15.12 17.86 18.24
N ALA A 44 16.09 17.05 18.64
CA ALA A 44 16.02 16.23 19.84
C ALA A 44 17.36 16.25 20.60
N LYS A 45 17.27 16.12 21.92
CA LYS A 45 18.40 15.98 22.83
C LYS A 45 18.67 14.49 23.09
N PRO A 46 19.88 14.14 23.55
CA PRO A 46 20.15 12.80 24.05
C PRO A 46 19.13 12.42 25.12
N GLY A 47 18.58 11.21 25.03
CA GLY A 47 17.53 10.73 25.92
C GLY A 47 16.10 11.10 25.53
N ASP A 48 15.87 11.90 24.48
CA ASP A 48 14.52 12.28 24.08
C ASP A 48 13.77 11.11 23.41
N LEU A 49 12.45 11.07 23.63
CA LEU A 49 11.52 10.31 22.79
C LEU A 49 10.85 11.29 21.83
N VAL A 50 11.10 11.10 20.54
CA VAL A 50 10.54 11.94 19.46
C VAL A 50 9.40 11.18 18.80
N GLU A 51 8.27 11.83 18.63
CA GLU A 51 7.08 11.24 17.99
C GLU A 51 6.74 12.01 16.71
N PHE A 52 6.43 11.30 15.63
CA PHE A 52 5.94 11.84 14.36
C PHE A 52 4.60 11.21 14.04
N SER A 53 3.53 11.99 14.04
CA SER A 53 2.23 11.54 13.51
C SER A 53 2.28 11.56 12.00
N PHE A 54 1.77 10.51 11.37
CA PHE A 54 1.57 10.45 9.93
C PHE A 54 0.28 9.70 9.63
N THR A 55 -0.39 10.12 8.56
CA THR A 55 -1.63 9.49 8.08
C THR A 55 -1.30 8.63 6.89
N LEU A 56 -1.75 7.38 6.95
CA LEU A 56 -1.74 6.48 5.83
C LEU A 56 -3.09 6.57 5.12
N GLU A 57 -3.10 6.85 3.82
CA GLU A 57 -4.32 6.94 3.03
C GLU A 57 -4.29 5.91 1.89
N LYS A 58 -5.37 5.15 1.77
CA LYS A 58 -5.64 4.26 0.65
C LYS A 58 -6.04 5.14 -0.54
N GLY A 59 -5.22 5.13 -1.59
CA GLY A 59 -5.53 5.81 -2.84
C GLY A 59 -6.46 4.97 -3.71
N TYR A 60 -6.27 5.02 -5.04
CA TYR A 60 -7.03 4.16 -5.95
C TYR A 60 -6.63 2.71 -5.69
N ASN A 61 -7.55 1.90 -5.19
CA ASN A 61 -7.36 0.47 -5.00
C ASN A 61 -8.74 -0.21 -4.94
N THR A 62 -9.00 -1.10 -5.90
CA THR A 62 -10.24 -1.87 -6.04
C THR A 62 -10.37 -3.02 -5.04
N SER A 63 -9.31 -3.30 -4.27
CA SER A 63 -9.30 -4.38 -3.28
C SER A 63 -10.10 -3.98 -2.05
N GLU A 64 -10.90 -4.91 -1.53
CA GLU A 64 -11.71 -4.73 -0.31
C GLU A 64 -10.85 -4.38 0.92
N SER A 65 -9.59 -4.86 0.97
CA SER A 65 -8.65 -4.47 2.02
C SER A 65 -7.23 -4.35 1.50
N THR A 66 -6.43 -3.52 2.15
CA THR A 66 -5.01 -3.33 1.82
C THR A 66 -4.15 -3.63 3.02
N SER A 67 -3.31 -4.66 2.91
CA SER A 67 -2.28 -4.95 3.91
C SER A 67 -1.04 -4.10 3.66
N VAL A 68 -0.54 -3.44 4.71
CA VAL A 68 0.62 -2.56 4.64
C VAL A 68 1.64 -2.99 5.67
N THR A 69 2.83 -3.37 5.19
CA THR A 69 3.97 -3.75 6.03
C THR A 69 4.95 -2.59 6.12
N PHE A 70 5.44 -2.32 7.32
CA PHE A 70 6.38 -1.24 7.56
C PHE A 70 7.81 -1.75 7.72
N PHE A 71 8.74 -1.03 7.11
CA PHE A 71 10.17 -1.25 7.26
C PHE A 71 10.83 0.04 7.72
N LEU A 72 11.58 -0.03 8.81
CA LEU A 72 12.40 1.08 9.30
C LEU A 72 13.82 0.87 8.81
N GLU A 73 14.22 1.67 7.83
CA GLU A 73 15.56 1.63 7.26
C GLU A 73 16.45 2.70 7.88
N LYS A 74 17.76 2.46 7.88
CA LYS A 74 18.79 3.44 8.27
C LYS A 74 18.61 4.04 9.67
N VAL A 75 18.03 3.26 10.60
CA VAL A 75 18.02 3.63 12.02
C VAL A 75 19.48 3.64 12.51
N PRO A 76 19.99 4.76 13.07
CA PRO A 76 21.36 4.84 13.53
C PRO A 76 21.66 3.83 14.65
N GLU A 77 22.94 3.48 14.80
CA GLU A 77 23.36 2.56 15.86
C GLU A 77 23.01 3.11 17.25
N ASN A 78 22.51 2.24 18.13
CA ASN A 78 22.04 2.56 19.48
C ASN A 78 20.78 3.44 19.55
N TRP A 79 20.11 3.70 18.42
CA TRP A 79 18.78 4.31 18.40
C TRP A 79 17.72 3.22 18.36
N THR A 80 16.55 3.50 18.93
CA THR A 80 15.38 2.61 18.83
C THR A 80 14.26 3.34 18.12
N ALA A 81 13.62 2.70 17.15
CA ALA A 81 12.47 3.27 16.47
C ALA A 81 11.37 2.22 16.30
N GLY A 82 10.12 2.67 16.31
CA GLY A 82 8.94 1.82 16.13
C GLY A 82 7.76 2.61 15.62
N ILE A 83 6.88 1.95 14.87
CA ILE A 83 5.61 2.50 14.41
C ILE A 83 4.51 2.00 15.33
N TYR A 84 3.60 2.89 15.71
CA TYR A 84 2.56 2.64 16.68
C TYR A 84 1.19 2.98 16.08
N ALA A 85 0.23 2.11 16.32
CA ALA A 85 -1.19 2.34 16.09
C ALA A 85 -1.91 2.22 17.43
N ASP A 86 -2.67 3.25 17.82
CA ASP A 86 -3.46 3.24 19.06
C ASP A 86 -2.61 2.86 20.31
N GLY A 87 -1.37 3.33 20.35
CA GLY A 87 -0.41 3.06 21.44
C GLY A 87 0.30 1.71 21.38
N THR A 88 -0.04 0.83 20.44
CA THR A 88 0.59 -0.50 20.27
C THR A 88 1.61 -0.47 19.14
N GLN A 89 2.80 -1.02 19.37
CA GLN A 89 3.81 -1.13 18.32
C GLN A 89 3.36 -2.15 17.26
N VAL A 90 3.41 -1.76 15.98
CA VAL A 90 2.96 -2.56 14.85
C VAL A 90 4.04 -2.66 13.78
N SER A 91 4.12 -3.82 13.12
CA SER A 91 4.93 -4.05 11.92
C SER A 91 4.08 -4.11 10.65
N GLN A 92 2.77 -4.33 10.81
CA GLN A 92 1.80 -4.41 9.72
C GLN A 92 0.45 -3.90 10.19
N ILE A 93 -0.30 -3.29 9.29
CA ILE A 93 -1.72 -2.99 9.48
C ILE A 93 -2.54 -3.41 8.26
N THR A 94 -3.85 -3.47 8.44
CA THR A 94 -4.81 -3.65 7.35
C THR A 94 -5.71 -2.43 7.30
N LEU A 95 -5.72 -1.75 6.15
CA LEU A 95 -6.69 -0.70 5.86
C LEU A 95 -7.95 -1.36 5.28
N PRO A 96 -9.12 -1.19 5.92
CA PRO A 96 -10.39 -1.71 5.40
C PRO A 96 -10.88 -0.85 4.22
N GLU A 97 -11.88 -1.33 3.49
CA GLU A 97 -12.44 -0.62 2.33
C GLU A 97 -12.99 0.76 2.70
N GLU A 98 -13.67 0.83 3.84
CA GLU A 98 -14.52 1.95 4.23
C GLU A 98 -13.74 3.03 4.99
N ALA A 99 -12.66 2.64 5.69
CA ALA A 99 -11.72 3.59 6.29
C ALA A 99 -10.54 3.76 5.35
N GLY A 100 -10.66 4.76 4.48
CA GLY A 100 -9.62 5.15 3.53
C GLY A 100 -8.37 5.73 4.18
N GLU A 101 -8.38 5.99 5.50
CA GLU A 101 -7.25 6.58 6.21
C GLU A 101 -7.03 5.97 7.61
N LYS A 102 -5.77 5.97 8.05
CA LYS A 102 -5.38 5.59 9.42
C LYS A 102 -4.22 6.45 9.90
N GLU A 103 -4.39 7.11 11.03
CA GLU A 103 -3.30 7.81 11.71
C GLU A 103 -2.39 6.81 12.45
N LEU A 104 -1.09 7.02 12.34
CA LEU A 104 -0.03 6.24 12.95
C LEU A 104 1.01 7.17 13.56
N THR A 105 1.81 6.64 14.48
CA THR A 105 2.89 7.39 15.12
C THR A 105 4.22 6.66 14.98
N LEU A 106 5.22 7.31 14.37
CA LEU A 106 6.61 6.87 14.44
C LEU A 106 7.21 7.42 15.73
N LYS A 107 7.66 6.54 16.62
CA LYS A 107 8.41 6.92 17.82
C LYS A 107 9.88 6.58 17.65
N VAL A 108 10.75 7.53 17.97
CA VAL A 108 12.21 7.41 17.86
C VAL A 108 12.83 7.79 19.20
N ARG A 109 13.58 6.87 19.79
CA ARG A 109 14.33 7.08 21.04
C ARG A 109 15.77 7.43 20.70
N VAL A 110 16.19 8.62 21.09
CA VAL A 110 17.57 9.08 20.99
C VAL A 110 18.37 8.49 22.16
N PRO A 111 19.55 7.89 21.94
CA PRO A 111 20.37 7.36 23.01
C PRO A 111 20.78 8.48 23.99
N GLU A 112 20.98 8.10 25.24
CA GLU A 112 21.58 8.99 26.23
C GLU A 112 23.02 9.32 25.84
N LYS A 113 23.49 10.52 26.23
CA LYS A 113 24.91 10.82 26.09
C LYS A 113 25.64 10.06 27.18
N ASN A 114 26.42 9.05 26.79
CA ASN A 114 27.31 8.35 27.72
C ASN A 114 28.16 9.41 28.45
N LYS A 115 28.01 9.52 29.77
CA LYS A 115 28.97 10.27 30.58
C LYS A 115 30.25 9.45 30.53
N SER A 116 31.22 9.88 29.74
CA SER A 116 32.61 9.46 29.94
C SER A 116 32.99 9.95 31.33
N SER A 117 32.98 9.05 32.30
CA SER A 117 33.52 9.29 33.63
C SER A 117 35.04 9.32 33.60
#